data_AF-A0A319EL65-F1
#
_entry.id   AF-A0A319EL65-F1
#
_cell.length_a   1.000
_cell.length_b   1.000
_cell.length_c   1.000
_cell.angle_alpha   90.00
_cell.angle_beta   90.00
_cell.angle_gamma   90.00
#
_symmetry.space_group_name_H-M   'P 1'
#
loop_
_entity.id
_entity.type
_entity.pdbx_description
1 polymer ?
#
loop_
_entity_poly.entity_id
_entity_poly.type
_entity_poly.pdbx_seq_one_letter_code
_entity_poly.pdbx_strand_id
1 'polypeptide(L)'
;MSHWYSSRQDNEGLPDELDGSKNLDLELLRELTKATQHNEEFVNRIEARVNRLNASAILHKRSCKRYDEAMKRDALLENLASGFGERNGKSDLIDYISSVSQRAPNTCEWFFQDKRFTNWRDDPASSPILWVSGGSACGKSVLLRTLIEEERLSMRPGPIEVCYFFFKAEGYGRRGANNALCALTYQMLRGDYTGKLIEKALHMGDSFYPYGMPIMWKLFEALVTTEYEGDFICVLDAFDECDADSSKELIQLLTSFYASSPSGSESKPSSRLRFLITSREYGRTESLLRGKSIVENIRLDDDEFSDGINHDTELVIDYYVDHMRPNLRSTEREAISQRMKSMKTRAILSAAYEDILCRKWESRIIAFVFQIMLAAARPLSLDEMRVALLIAERRDSRWAPVESHDDFESFLPKDYIESAVKDWCNLFVCVRGKRLFFIHETARDFLLSPQRGGAWQGRFNIADAHSMLSSACIEYLLLPKVSAEHASVAEAYPFFDYADTYWSLHYGMQGKAALESENQVKRLRDVSDGHIGAINRSHTMKKIETANILLDHDADA
;
A
#
# COMPACT_ATOMS: atom_id res chain seq x y z
N MET A 1 -55.66 4.34 57.52
CA MET A 1 -56.81 4.25 58.45
C MET A 1 -56.32 3.74 59.80
N SER A 2 -55.79 4.62 60.63
CA SER A 2 -55.18 4.27 61.92
C SER A 2 -55.30 5.41 62.93
N HIS A 3 -56.52 5.89 63.14
CA HIS A 3 -56.93 6.68 64.29
C HIS A 3 -58.44 6.53 64.39
N TRP A 4 -58.98 6.48 65.61
CA TRP A 4 -60.36 6.14 66.00
C TRP A 4 -60.58 4.69 66.44
N TYR A 5 -60.00 4.32 67.59
CA TYR A 5 -60.67 3.42 68.54
C TYR A 5 -60.07 3.64 69.94
N SER A 6 -60.60 4.62 70.67
CA SER A 6 -60.48 4.65 72.14
C SER A 6 -61.50 5.64 72.73
N SER A 7 -62.64 5.10 73.17
CA SER A 7 -63.43 5.57 74.33
C SER A 7 -64.88 5.12 74.18
N ARG A 8 -65.30 4.16 75.02
CA ARG A 8 -66.35 4.35 76.03
C ARG A 8 -66.71 3.01 76.67
N GLN A 9 -66.60 3.01 77.99
CA GLN A 9 -67.15 2.02 78.92
C GLN A 9 -68.55 2.48 79.37
N ASP A 10 -69.36 1.46 79.69
CA ASP A 10 -70.47 1.40 80.64
C ASP A 10 -71.95 1.61 80.21
N ASN A 11 -72.64 0.47 80.31
CA ASN A 11 -73.95 0.16 80.90
C ASN A 11 -75.27 0.06 80.07
N GLU A 12 -75.73 -1.20 80.02
CA GLU A 12 -77.09 -1.77 80.23
C GLU A 12 -78.27 -1.51 79.26
N GLY A 13 -78.77 -2.61 78.67
CA GLY A 13 -80.22 -2.90 78.57
C GLY A 13 -80.89 -3.02 77.17
N LEU A 14 -80.99 -4.27 76.66
CA LEU A 14 -82.00 -4.83 75.69
C LEU A 14 -82.06 -4.28 74.24
N PRO A 15 -82.66 -5.00 73.25
CA PRO A 15 -82.71 -6.43 72.95
C PRO A 15 -82.22 -6.76 71.49
N ASP A 16 -82.20 -8.05 71.16
CA ASP A 16 -81.72 -8.71 69.93
C ASP A 16 -82.35 -8.26 68.59
N GLU A 17 -81.82 -7.22 67.93
CA GLU A 17 -82.17 -6.92 66.51
C GLU A 17 -81.00 -6.46 65.61
N LEU A 18 -79.74 -6.72 65.98
CA LEU A 18 -78.56 -6.22 65.23
C LEU A 18 -77.64 -7.29 64.60
N ASP A 19 -78.01 -8.56 64.64
CA ASP A 19 -77.13 -9.65 64.16
C ASP A 19 -77.12 -9.79 62.62
N GLY A 20 -78.20 -9.37 61.94
CA GLY A 20 -78.28 -9.37 60.47
C GLY A 20 -77.49 -8.24 59.81
N SER A 21 -77.45 -7.04 60.40
CA SER A 21 -76.77 -5.86 59.84
C SER A 21 -75.25 -5.93 59.99
N LYS A 22 -74.73 -6.43 61.12
CA LYS A 22 -73.28 -6.57 61.35
C LYS A 22 -72.65 -7.67 60.50
N ASN A 23 -73.35 -8.78 60.25
CA ASN A 23 -72.89 -9.83 59.36
C ASN A 23 -72.90 -9.39 57.88
N LEU A 24 -73.93 -8.64 57.46
CA LEU A 24 -73.98 -8.06 56.12
C LEU A 24 -72.81 -7.08 55.89
N ASP A 25 -72.51 -6.22 56.87
CA ASP A 25 -71.39 -5.27 56.79
C ASP A 25 -70.02 -5.96 56.76
N LEU A 26 -69.83 -7.04 57.51
CA LEU A 26 -68.60 -7.84 57.51
C LEU A 26 -68.38 -8.60 56.19
N GLU A 27 -69.45 -9.10 55.58
CA GLU A 27 -69.41 -9.78 54.28
C GLU A 27 -69.15 -8.79 53.14
N LEU A 28 -69.79 -7.62 53.19
CA LEU A 28 -69.52 -6.52 52.26
C LEU A 28 -68.07 -6.03 52.36
N LEU A 29 -67.53 -5.94 53.58
CA LEU A 29 -66.11 -5.58 53.81
C LEU A 29 -65.15 -6.62 53.23
N ARG A 30 -65.46 -7.92 53.36
CA ARG A 30 -64.65 -8.99 52.79
C ARG A 30 -64.64 -8.95 51.26
N GLU A 31 -65.79 -8.74 50.64
CA GLU A 31 -65.89 -8.62 49.18
C GLU A 31 -65.21 -7.34 48.67
N LEU A 32 -65.35 -6.21 49.37
CA LEU A 32 -64.59 -4.98 49.06
C LEU A 32 -63.08 -5.20 49.18
N THR A 33 -62.61 -5.91 50.21
CA THR A 33 -61.19 -6.20 50.41
C THR A 33 -60.64 -7.08 49.27
N LYS A 34 -61.38 -8.12 48.87
CA LYS A 34 -61.02 -8.95 47.71
C LYS A 34 -60.98 -8.15 46.42
N ALA A 35 -61.96 -7.27 46.20
CA ALA A 35 -62.00 -6.40 45.02
C ALA A 35 -60.82 -5.43 44.99
N THR A 36 -60.44 -4.84 46.14
CA THR A 36 -59.25 -3.99 46.23
C THR A 36 -57.96 -4.75 45.98
N GLN A 37 -57.82 -5.97 46.51
CA GLN A 37 -56.64 -6.81 46.30
C GLN A 37 -56.52 -7.26 44.83
N HIS A 38 -57.64 -7.62 44.20
CA HIS A 38 -57.68 -7.94 42.78
C HIS A 38 -57.31 -6.74 41.90
N ASN A 39 -57.77 -5.54 42.27
CA ASN A 39 -57.41 -4.30 41.58
C ASN A 39 -55.91 -3.99 41.73
N GLU A 40 -55.33 -4.16 42.92
CA GLU A 40 -53.88 -4.00 43.14
C GLU A 40 -53.08 -5.01 42.30
N GLU A 41 -53.47 -6.28 42.26
CA GLU A 41 -52.83 -7.28 41.40
C GLU A 41 -52.95 -6.94 39.91
N PHE A 42 -54.10 -6.42 39.48
CA PHE A 42 -54.32 -5.99 38.10
C PHE A 42 -53.45 -4.78 37.73
N VAL A 43 -53.36 -3.77 38.60
CA VAL A 43 -52.48 -2.61 38.44
C VAL A 43 -51.02 -3.06 38.38
N ASN A 44 -50.57 -3.92 39.30
CA ASN A 44 -49.22 -4.47 39.32
C ASN A 44 -48.88 -5.24 38.02
N ARG A 45 -49.83 -6.00 37.45
CA ARG A 45 -49.66 -6.68 36.15
C ARG A 45 -49.52 -5.68 34.99
N ILE A 46 -50.28 -4.59 35.01
CA ILE A 46 -50.17 -3.52 34.00
C ILE A 46 -48.82 -2.82 34.12
N GLU A 47 -48.41 -2.42 35.32
CA GLU A 47 -47.12 -1.77 35.55
C GLU A 47 -45.95 -2.65 35.11
N ALA A 48 -45.97 -3.95 35.43
CA ALA A 48 -44.96 -4.89 34.97
C ALA A 48 -44.90 -5.00 33.44
N ARG A 49 -46.04 -4.90 32.75
CA ARG A 49 -46.12 -4.91 31.28
C ARG A 49 -45.63 -3.61 30.66
N VAL A 50 -45.96 -2.46 31.25
CA VAL A 50 -45.44 -1.14 30.85
C VAL A 50 -43.90 -1.10 31.00
N ASN A 51 -43.38 -1.58 32.13
CA ASN A 51 -41.93 -1.63 32.37
C ASN A 51 -41.19 -2.52 31.36
N ARG A 52 -41.76 -3.68 30.99
CA ARG A 52 -41.20 -4.54 29.93
C ARG A 52 -41.19 -3.87 28.56
N LEU A 53 -42.28 -3.18 28.19
CA LEU A 53 -42.36 -2.46 26.91
C LEU A 53 -41.36 -1.29 26.86
N ASN A 54 -41.21 -0.54 27.96
CA ASN A 54 -40.22 0.54 28.07
C ASN A 54 -38.79 -0.01 27.95
N ALA A 55 -38.47 -1.11 28.62
CA ALA A 55 -37.16 -1.76 28.49
C ALA A 55 -36.89 -2.22 27.04
N SER A 56 -37.89 -2.83 26.39
CA SER A 56 -37.80 -3.25 24.98
C SER A 56 -37.60 -2.06 24.03
N ALA A 57 -38.30 -0.95 24.24
CA ALA A 57 -38.15 0.26 23.43
C ALA A 57 -36.75 0.88 23.58
N ILE A 58 -36.20 0.89 24.79
CA ILE A 58 -34.82 1.33 25.05
C ILE A 58 -33.80 0.44 24.33
N LEU A 59 -33.97 -0.89 24.41
CA LEU A 59 -33.09 -1.84 23.72
C LEU A 59 -33.16 -1.70 22.20
N HIS A 60 -34.36 -1.49 21.65
CA HIS A 60 -34.55 -1.27 20.22
C HIS A 60 -33.89 0.03 19.76
N LYS A 61 -34.09 1.15 20.49
CA LYS A 61 -33.45 2.43 20.20
C LYS A 61 -31.92 2.34 20.25
N ARG A 62 -31.37 1.59 21.22
CA ARG A 62 -29.92 1.31 21.31
C ARG A 62 -29.42 0.47 20.13
N SER A 63 -30.21 -0.51 19.68
CA SER A 63 -29.85 -1.36 18.53
C SER A 63 -29.84 -0.57 17.22
N CYS A 64 -30.85 0.29 16.98
CA CYS A 64 -30.87 1.14 15.79
C CYS A 64 -29.69 2.12 15.78
N LYS A 65 -29.39 2.77 16.92
CA LYS A 65 -28.24 3.68 17.03
C LYS A 65 -26.91 2.98 16.70
N ARG A 66 -26.71 1.76 17.21
CA ARG A 66 -25.53 0.94 16.90
C ARG A 66 -25.43 0.58 15.41
N TYR A 67 -26.56 0.29 14.78
CA TYR A 67 -26.61 -0.01 13.35
C TYR A 67 -26.22 1.20 12.49
N ASP A 68 -26.75 2.38 12.82
CA ASP A 68 -26.40 3.64 12.13
C ASP A 68 -24.92 3.99 12.29
N GLU A 69 -24.37 3.83 13.50
CA GLU A 69 -22.94 4.06 13.78
C GLU A 69 -22.03 3.08 13.01
N ALA A 70 -22.42 1.80 12.93
CA ALA A 70 -21.69 0.81 12.14
C ALA A 70 -21.69 1.14 10.65
N MET A 71 -22.85 1.55 10.11
CA MET A 71 -22.95 1.95 8.70
C MET A 71 -22.10 3.18 8.38
N LYS A 72 -22.10 4.19 9.27
CA LYS A 72 -21.24 5.38 9.12
C LYS A 72 -19.76 5.05 9.24
N ARG A 73 -19.39 4.15 10.16
CA ARG A 73 -18.03 3.64 10.30
C ARG A 73 -17.55 2.98 9.01
N ASP A 74 -18.34 2.08 8.44
CA ASP A 74 -17.97 1.36 7.22
C ASP A 74 -17.82 2.32 6.04
N ALA A 75 -18.74 3.28 5.90
CA ALA A 75 -18.65 4.32 4.88
C ALA A 75 -17.40 5.21 5.04
N LEU A 76 -17.03 5.60 6.26
CA LEU A 76 -15.80 6.35 6.53
C LEU A 76 -14.56 5.56 6.10
N LEU A 77 -14.48 4.29 6.49
CA LEU A 77 -13.36 3.43 6.16
C LEU A 77 -13.27 3.19 4.64
N GLU A 78 -14.40 2.99 3.96
CA GLU A 78 -14.47 2.83 2.51
C GLU A 78 -14.03 4.11 1.78
N ASN A 79 -14.45 5.28 2.24
CA ASN A 79 -14.03 6.56 1.68
C ASN A 79 -12.52 6.76 1.83
N LEU A 80 -11.95 6.48 3.01
CA LEU A 80 -10.51 6.55 3.23
C LEU A 80 -9.76 5.56 2.31
N ALA A 81 -10.21 4.30 2.23
CA ALA A 81 -9.63 3.27 1.38
C ALA A 81 -9.62 3.66 -0.12
N SER A 82 -10.73 4.22 -0.59
CA SER A 82 -10.86 4.75 -1.95
C SER A 82 -9.84 5.85 -2.23
N GLY A 83 -9.52 6.65 -1.20
CA GLY A 83 -8.59 7.77 -1.24
C GLY A 83 -7.14 7.38 -1.50
N PHE A 84 -6.75 6.11 -1.40
CA PHE A 84 -5.39 5.65 -1.75
C PHE A 84 -5.38 4.40 -2.65
N GLY A 85 -6.52 4.09 -3.27
CA GLY A 85 -6.62 3.04 -4.29
C GLY A 85 -6.86 1.63 -3.76
N GLU A 86 -7.16 1.45 -2.46
CA GLU A 86 -7.46 0.13 -1.90
C GLU A 86 -8.97 -0.16 -2.04
N ARG A 87 -9.35 -1.04 -2.98
CA ARG A 87 -10.76 -1.41 -3.21
C ARG A 87 -11.22 -2.72 -2.57
N ASN A 88 -10.36 -3.50 -1.90
CA ASN A 88 -10.74 -4.83 -1.39
C ASN A 88 -10.04 -5.28 -0.08
N GLY A 89 -9.54 -4.35 0.74
CA GLY A 89 -9.19 -4.60 2.16
C GLY A 89 -8.02 -5.57 2.44
N LYS A 90 -7.22 -5.90 1.43
CA LYS A 90 -5.93 -6.57 1.55
C LYS A 90 -5.04 -6.05 0.42
N SER A 91 -3.90 -5.47 0.76
CA SER A 91 -2.57 -5.98 0.34
C SER A 91 -1.51 -4.88 0.16
N ASP A 92 -1.69 -3.62 0.56
CA ASP A 92 -0.63 -2.61 0.36
C ASP A 92 0.73 -3.01 0.97
N LEU A 93 0.70 -3.51 2.22
CA LEU A 93 1.89 -4.06 2.87
C LEU A 93 2.33 -5.38 2.25
N ILE A 94 1.40 -6.26 1.91
CA ILE A 94 1.73 -7.59 1.36
C ILE A 94 2.38 -7.44 -0.02
N ASP A 95 1.84 -6.56 -0.87
CA ASP A 95 2.38 -6.20 -2.17
C ASP A 95 3.76 -5.56 -2.00
N TYR A 96 3.90 -4.62 -1.06
CA TYR A 96 5.20 -4.03 -0.73
C TYR A 96 6.22 -5.08 -0.30
N ILE A 97 5.90 -5.89 0.72
CA ILE A 97 6.72 -6.98 1.24
C ILE A 97 7.04 -8.01 0.14
N SER A 98 6.12 -8.28 -0.79
CA SER A 98 6.38 -9.18 -1.91
C SER A 98 7.34 -8.60 -2.96
N SER A 99 7.34 -7.27 -3.11
CA SER A 99 8.16 -6.54 -4.08
C SER A 99 9.57 -6.21 -3.59
N VAL A 100 9.74 -6.00 -2.29
CA VAL A 100 11.03 -5.70 -1.65
C VAL A 100 11.72 -7.00 -1.26
N SER A 101 13.03 -7.15 -1.47
CA SER A 101 13.77 -8.35 -1.05
C SER A 101 13.85 -8.45 0.48
N GLN A 102 13.87 -9.68 1.00
CA GLN A 102 14.16 -9.92 2.43
C GLN A 102 15.63 -9.58 2.73
N ARG A 103 15.91 -9.14 3.96
CA ARG A 103 17.30 -8.89 4.38
C ARG A 103 18.10 -10.19 4.42
N ALA A 104 19.40 -10.10 4.11
CA ALA A 104 20.31 -11.19 4.39
C ALA A 104 20.52 -11.31 5.91
N PRO A 105 20.78 -12.51 6.45
CA PRO A 105 21.05 -12.67 7.88
C PRO A 105 22.16 -11.74 8.37
N ASN A 106 21.96 -11.14 9.54
CA ASN A 106 22.91 -10.24 10.22
C ASN A 106 23.18 -8.89 9.54
N THR A 107 22.45 -8.52 8.48
CA THR A 107 22.58 -7.17 7.89
C THR A 107 21.75 -6.12 8.61
N CYS A 108 22.03 -4.84 8.43
CA CYS A 108 21.35 -3.70 9.05
C CYS A 108 21.56 -3.56 10.57
N GLU A 109 22.35 -4.43 11.21
CA GLU A 109 22.56 -4.41 12.66
C GLU A 109 23.22 -3.11 13.14
N TRP A 110 24.08 -2.52 12.31
CA TRP A 110 24.70 -1.22 12.58
C TRP A 110 23.65 -0.10 12.70
N PHE A 111 22.58 -0.13 11.86
CA PHE A 111 21.52 0.86 11.91
C PHE A 111 20.66 0.70 13.18
N PHE A 112 20.38 -0.53 13.58
CA PHE A 112 19.60 -0.80 14.80
C PHE A 112 20.30 -0.32 16.08
N GLN A 113 21.62 -0.14 16.02
CA GLN A 113 22.46 0.34 17.11
C GLN A 113 22.78 1.84 16.99
N ASP A 114 22.41 2.50 15.89
CA ASP A 114 22.68 3.92 15.70
C ASP A 114 21.87 4.75 16.73
N LYS A 115 22.58 5.63 17.44
CA LYS A 115 21.99 6.42 18.52
C LYS A 115 20.91 7.37 18.05
N ARG A 116 20.98 7.90 16.82
CA ARG A 116 19.94 8.76 16.26
C ARG A 116 18.65 7.95 16.08
N PHE A 117 18.75 6.72 15.59
CA PHE A 117 17.59 5.84 15.44
C PHE A 117 17.02 5.43 16.79
N THR A 118 17.85 4.95 17.72
CA THR A 118 17.36 4.51 19.04
C THR A 118 16.80 5.68 19.84
N ASN A 119 17.45 6.86 19.82
CA ASN A 119 16.92 8.04 20.50
C ASN A 119 15.61 8.51 19.86
N TRP A 120 15.52 8.56 18.53
CA TRP A 120 14.28 8.88 17.84
C TRP A 120 13.15 7.89 18.18
N ARG A 121 13.44 6.60 18.28
CA ARG A 121 12.42 5.60 18.61
C ARG A 121 12.01 5.69 20.07
N ASP A 122 12.98 5.83 20.98
CA ASP A 122 12.81 5.53 22.40
C ASP A 122 12.61 6.78 23.29
N ASP A 123 13.16 7.93 22.90
CA ASP A 123 13.11 9.17 23.70
C ASP A 123 11.99 10.12 23.21
N PRO A 124 10.91 10.34 24.00
CA PRO A 124 9.85 11.30 23.70
C PRO A 124 10.31 12.73 23.44
N ALA A 125 11.48 13.13 23.95
CA ALA A 125 12.04 14.47 23.80
C ALA A 125 12.87 14.66 22.52
N SER A 126 13.21 13.57 21.82
CA SER A 126 13.93 13.63 20.54
C SER A 126 13.09 14.25 19.42
N SER A 127 13.75 14.60 18.31
CA SER A 127 13.09 15.05 17.08
C SER A 127 11.95 14.10 16.70
N PRO A 128 10.75 14.59 16.34
CA PRO A 128 9.62 13.72 16.01
C PRO A 128 9.76 13.06 14.63
N ILE A 129 10.58 13.61 13.74
CA ILE A 129 10.79 13.07 12.39
C ILE A 129 12.21 12.52 12.30
N LEU A 130 12.33 11.24 11.92
CA LEU A 130 13.58 10.64 11.46
C LEU A 130 13.55 10.54 9.94
N TRP A 131 14.49 11.21 9.30
CA TRP A 131 14.68 11.15 7.87
C TRP A 131 15.89 10.27 7.53
N VAL A 132 15.64 9.13 6.89
CA VAL A 132 16.68 8.23 6.40
C VAL A 132 16.92 8.47 4.92
N SER A 133 18.05 9.09 4.59
CA SER A 133 18.43 9.43 3.22
C SER A 133 19.50 8.50 2.67
N GLY A 134 19.60 8.42 1.35
CA GLY A 134 20.74 7.83 0.66
C GLY A 134 20.45 7.52 -0.80
N GLY A 135 21.50 7.28 -1.59
CA GLY A 135 21.39 6.97 -3.02
C GLY A 135 20.49 5.79 -3.38
N SER A 136 20.22 5.62 -4.66
CA SER A 136 19.65 4.36 -5.18
C SER A 136 20.48 3.18 -4.64
N ALA A 137 19.84 2.04 -4.39
CA ALA A 137 20.50 0.80 -3.96
C ALA A 137 21.09 0.72 -2.54
N CYS A 138 21.04 1.76 -1.71
CA CYS A 138 21.63 1.69 -0.36
C CYS A 138 20.79 0.89 0.66
N GLY A 139 19.75 0.17 0.22
CA GLY A 139 18.99 -0.74 1.07
C GLY A 139 17.86 -0.10 1.89
N LYS A 140 17.47 1.17 1.67
CA LYS A 140 16.40 1.87 2.43
C LYS A 140 15.10 1.07 2.57
N SER A 141 14.54 0.56 1.47
CA SER A 141 13.29 -0.21 1.52
C SER A 141 13.46 -1.57 2.18
N VAL A 142 14.63 -2.22 2.03
CA VAL A 142 14.95 -3.47 2.75
C VAL A 142 15.05 -3.20 4.26
N LEU A 143 15.66 -2.07 4.65
CA LEU A 143 15.73 -1.62 6.03
C LEU A 143 14.33 -1.36 6.59
N LEU A 144 13.49 -0.59 5.90
CA LEU A 144 12.10 -0.33 6.34
C LEU A 144 11.28 -1.60 6.46
N ARG A 145 11.33 -2.48 5.46
CA ARG A 145 10.69 -3.80 5.52
C ARG A 145 11.12 -4.55 6.77
N THR A 146 12.43 -4.59 7.05
CA THR A 146 12.98 -5.28 8.22
C THR A 146 12.48 -4.64 9.52
N LEU A 147 12.47 -3.32 9.61
CA LEU A 147 11.98 -2.59 10.79
C LEU A 147 10.50 -2.89 11.09
N ILE A 148 9.69 -3.10 10.05
CA ILE A 148 8.27 -3.44 10.16
C ILE A 148 8.09 -4.92 10.50
N GLU A 149 8.66 -5.84 9.71
CA GLU A 149 8.48 -7.30 9.88
C GLU A 149 9.05 -7.81 11.21
N GLU A 150 10.15 -7.22 11.70
CA GLU A 150 10.77 -7.59 12.99
C GLU A 150 10.27 -6.73 14.15
N GLU A 151 9.21 -5.93 13.95
CA GLU A 151 8.57 -5.08 14.97
C GLU A 151 9.55 -4.15 15.72
N ARG A 152 10.67 -3.78 15.07
CA ARG A 152 11.75 -2.98 15.65
C ARG A 152 11.33 -1.55 15.98
N LEU A 153 10.24 -1.07 15.37
CA LEU A 153 9.64 0.24 15.63
C LEU A 153 8.77 0.25 16.90
N SER A 154 8.24 -0.90 17.30
CA SER A 154 7.30 -1.05 18.43
C SER A 154 7.96 -1.59 19.69
N MET A 155 9.27 -1.37 19.85
CA MET A 155 10.05 -1.90 20.99
C MET A 155 9.79 -1.16 22.32
N ARG A 156 9.20 0.04 22.28
CA ARG A 156 8.84 0.76 23.51
C ARG A 156 7.66 0.08 24.22
N PRO A 157 7.61 0.14 25.56
CA PRO A 157 6.45 -0.37 26.30
C PRO A 157 5.21 0.49 26.03
N GLY A 158 4.07 -0.17 25.81
CA GLY A 158 2.79 0.47 25.54
C GLY A 158 2.25 0.11 24.14
N PRO A 159 0.97 0.40 23.86
CA PRO A 159 0.41 0.17 22.54
C PRO A 159 1.01 1.17 21.53
N ILE A 160 1.58 0.67 20.44
CA ILE A 160 2.12 1.48 19.35
C ILE A 160 1.51 1.01 18.05
N GLU A 161 0.84 1.92 17.35
CA GLU A 161 0.28 1.66 16.04
C GLU A 161 1.26 2.16 14.96
N VAL A 162 1.78 1.22 14.16
CA VAL A 162 2.69 1.53 13.05
C VAL A 162 1.89 1.58 11.76
N CYS A 163 1.69 2.79 11.24
CA CYS A 163 0.99 3.04 9.99
C CYS A 163 2.02 3.32 8.89
N TYR A 164 1.79 2.84 7.67
CA TYR A 164 2.76 3.02 6.58
C TYR A 164 2.08 3.46 5.28
N PHE A 165 2.83 4.20 4.46
CA PHE A 165 2.50 4.49 3.08
C PHE A 165 3.77 4.44 2.22
N PHE A 166 3.69 3.74 1.09
CA PHE A 166 4.81 3.56 0.17
C PHE A 166 4.54 4.36 -1.10
N PHE A 167 5.28 5.45 -1.29
CA PHE A 167 5.17 6.25 -2.51
C PHE A 167 5.77 5.50 -3.70
N LYS A 168 5.22 5.72 -4.89
CA LYS A 168 5.71 5.16 -6.15
C LYS A 168 5.54 6.18 -7.27
N ALA A 169 6.58 6.35 -8.10
CA ALA A 169 6.55 7.17 -9.31
C ALA A 169 5.40 6.76 -10.26
N GLU A 170 5.13 5.45 -10.29
CA GLU A 170 4.12 4.82 -11.13
C GLU A 170 2.98 4.24 -10.28
N GLY A 171 1.75 4.40 -10.73
CA GLY A 171 0.54 3.86 -10.08
C GLY A 171 -0.44 4.95 -9.62
N TYR A 172 -1.73 4.71 -9.87
CA TYR A 172 -2.79 5.63 -9.46
C TYR A 172 -2.88 5.73 -7.93
N GLY A 173 -2.92 6.96 -7.40
CA GLY A 173 -3.07 7.22 -5.96
C GLY A 173 -1.81 7.01 -5.10
N ARG A 174 -0.63 6.80 -5.71
CA ARG A 174 0.64 6.54 -4.98
C ARG A 174 1.60 7.73 -4.90
N ARG A 175 1.19 8.87 -5.43
CA ARG A 175 2.03 10.08 -5.52
C ARG A 175 1.54 11.24 -4.66
N GLY A 176 0.26 11.29 -4.31
CA GLY A 176 -0.29 12.38 -3.51
C GLY A 176 -0.13 12.15 -2.02
N ALA A 177 0.34 13.16 -1.29
CA ALA A 177 0.42 13.09 0.15
C ALA A 177 -0.96 13.10 0.83
N ASN A 178 -2.03 13.53 0.14
CA ASN A 178 -3.41 13.33 0.61
C ASN A 178 -3.77 11.84 0.65
N ASN A 179 -3.32 11.06 -0.35
CA ASN A 179 -3.51 9.61 -0.38
C ASN A 179 -2.76 8.98 0.81
N ALA A 180 -1.53 9.44 1.09
CA ALA A 180 -0.77 9.01 2.26
C ALA A 180 -1.53 9.27 3.57
N LEU A 181 -2.07 10.48 3.78
CA LEU A 181 -2.87 10.78 4.96
C LEU A 181 -4.12 9.89 5.07
N CYS A 182 -4.82 9.63 3.95
CA CYS A 182 -5.96 8.71 3.93
C CYS A 182 -5.55 7.31 4.39
N ALA A 183 -4.42 6.79 3.88
CA ALA A 183 -3.91 5.46 4.21
C ALA A 183 -3.47 5.36 5.68
N LEU A 184 -2.76 6.38 6.19
CA LEU A 184 -2.33 6.42 7.58
C LEU A 184 -3.54 6.49 8.52
N THR A 185 -4.50 7.38 8.26
CA THR A 185 -5.72 7.47 9.07
C THR A 185 -6.56 6.19 9.00
N TYR A 186 -6.68 5.57 7.82
CA TYR A 186 -7.36 4.29 7.69
C TYR A 186 -6.77 3.22 8.61
N GLN A 187 -5.43 3.09 8.63
CA GLN A 187 -4.71 2.16 9.49
C GLN A 187 -4.91 2.49 10.97
N MET A 188 -4.78 3.76 11.37
CA MET A 188 -5.05 4.20 12.75
C MET A 188 -6.44 3.80 13.25
N LEU A 189 -7.47 4.02 12.44
CA LEU A 189 -8.85 3.68 12.79
C LEU A 189 -9.10 2.16 12.83
N ARG A 190 -8.35 1.39 12.05
CA ARG A 190 -8.43 -0.08 12.03
C ARG A 190 -7.66 -0.73 13.18
N GLY A 191 -6.54 -0.14 13.59
CA GLY A 191 -5.71 -0.57 14.71
C GLY A 191 -6.31 -0.21 16.08
N ASP A 192 -7.20 0.78 16.13
CA ASP A 192 -7.90 1.16 17.36
C ASP A 192 -8.88 0.08 17.84
N TYR A 193 -8.45 -0.69 18.82
CA TYR A 193 -9.26 -1.69 19.51
C TYR A 193 -10.26 -1.09 20.52
N THR A 194 -10.09 0.18 20.90
CA THR A 194 -10.95 0.86 21.89
C THR A 194 -12.20 1.49 21.26
N GLY A 195 -12.14 1.78 19.96
CA GLY A 195 -13.19 2.47 19.21
C GLY A 195 -13.25 3.99 19.43
N LYS A 196 -12.38 4.56 20.29
CA LYS A 196 -12.34 5.99 20.61
C LYS A 196 -11.99 6.85 19.38
N LEU A 197 -11.06 6.40 18.55
CA LEU A 197 -10.63 7.14 17.36
C LEU A 197 -11.75 7.18 16.32
N ILE A 198 -12.43 6.04 16.13
CA ILE A 198 -13.56 5.97 15.20
C ILE A 198 -14.72 6.83 15.71
N GLU A 199 -15.00 6.79 17.02
CA GLU A 199 -16.02 7.64 17.62
C GLU A 199 -15.69 9.12 17.42
N LYS A 200 -14.43 9.52 17.65
CA LYS A 200 -13.97 10.88 17.40
C LYS A 200 -14.17 11.30 15.95
N ALA A 201 -13.76 10.45 15.00
CA ALA A 201 -13.90 10.73 13.58
C ALA A 201 -15.38 10.95 13.19
N LEU A 202 -16.28 10.09 13.68
CA LEU A 202 -17.72 10.20 13.42
C LEU A 202 -18.34 11.47 14.02
N HIS A 203 -17.87 11.92 15.19
CA HIS A 203 -18.33 13.16 15.83
C HIS A 203 -17.86 14.42 15.10
N MET A 204 -16.78 14.36 14.31
CA MET A 204 -16.37 15.49 13.45
C MET A 204 -17.33 15.74 12.29
N GLY A 205 -18.33 14.87 12.09
CA GLY A 205 -19.55 15.11 11.33
C GLY A 205 -19.55 14.54 9.90
N ASP A 206 -20.76 14.41 9.33
CA ASP A 206 -21.03 13.87 7.99
C ASP A 206 -20.44 14.75 6.85
N SER A 207 -19.91 15.94 7.17
CA SER A 207 -19.30 16.88 6.22
C SER A 207 -17.81 16.60 5.97
N PHE A 208 -17.22 15.68 6.73
CA PHE A 208 -15.78 15.41 6.70
C PHE A 208 -15.46 14.29 5.71
N TYR A 209 -15.81 14.51 4.44
CA TYR A 209 -15.27 13.69 3.37
C TYR A 209 -13.83 14.12 3.11
N PRO A 210 -12.88 13.18 2.91
CA PRO A 210 -11.46 13.47 2.70
C PRO A 210 -11.17 14.06 1.31
N TYR A 211 -11.90 15.09 0.90
CA TYR A 211 -11.63 15.84 -0.32
C TYR A 211 -10.58 16.91 -0.03
N GLY A 212 -9.32 16.53 -0.28
CA GLY A 212 -8.18 17.44 -0.22
C GLY A 212 -7.45 17.43 1.12
N MET A 213 -6.15 17.72 1.03
CA MET A 213 -5.20 17.61 2.13
C MET A 213 -5.55 18.45 3.37
N PRO A 214 -6.01 19.71 3.28
CA PRO A 214 -6.31 20.51 4.47
C PRO A 214 -7.43 19.95 5.35
N ILE A 215 -8.45 19.36 4.72
CA ILE A 215 -9.54 18.69 5.44
C ILE A 215 -8.98 17.41 6.03
N MET A 216 -8.36 16.56 5.22
CA MET A 216 -7.79 15.30 5.71
C MET A 216 -6.81 15.48 6.87
N TRP A 217 -5.96 16.50 6.82
CA TRP A 217 -5.04 16.87 7.88
C TRP A 217 -5.76 17.20 9.20
N LYS A 218 -6.86 17.96 9.17
CA LYS A 218 -7.62 18.30 10.37
C LYS A 218 -8.20 17.06 11.06
N LEU A 219 -8.63 16.04 10.31
CA LEU A 219 -9.06 14.76 10.89
C LEU A 219 -7.86 14.04 11.48
N PHE A 220 -6.79 13.89 10.69
CA PHE A 220 -5.56 13.24 11.14
C PHE A 220 -5.04 13.85 12.45
N GLU A 221 -4.94 15.19 12.51
CA GLU A 221 -4.54 15.96 13.69
C GLU A 221 -5.49 15.70 14.87
N ALA A 222 -6.80 15.70 14.65
CA ALA A 222 -7.76 15.43 15.72
C ALA A 222 -7.65 14.00 16.28
N LEU A 223 -7.30 13.01 15.45
CA LEU A 223 -7.12 11.63 15.90
C LEU A 223 -5.86 11.47 16.74
N VAL A 224 -4.72 11.98 16.27
CA VAL A 224 -3.44 11.88 17.00
C VAL A 224 -3.40 12.73 18.26
N THR A 225 -4.29 13.72 18.39
CA THR A 225 -4.45 14.55 19.60
C THR A 225 -5.59 14.08 20.51
N THR A 226 -6.35 13.05 20.12
CA THR A 226 -7.40 12.47 20.98
C THR A 226 -6.79 11.73 22.17
N GLU A 227 -7.52 11.71 23.29
CA GLU A 227 -7.16 10.95 24.50
C GLU A 227 -7.26 9.43 24.26
N TYR A 228 -6.26 8.92 23.54
CA TYR A 228 -6.02 7.52 23.26
C TYR A 228 -4.91 7.00 24.18
N GLU A 229 -4.69 5.69 24.30
CA GLU A 229 -3.61 5.15 25.15
C GLU A 229 -2.34 4.78 24.36
N GLY A 230 -2.38 4.78 23.02
CA GLY A 230 -1.26 4.35 22.18
C GLY A 230 -0.53 5.43 21.40
N ASP A 231 0.74 5.20 21.10
CA ASP A 231 1.53 6.07 20.23
C ASP A 231 1.36 5.69 18.76
N PHE A 232 1.62 6.65 17.87
CA PHE A 232 1.57 6.46 16.43
C PHE A 232 2.95 6.65 15.81
N ILE A 233 3.37 5.68 15.01
CA ILE A 233 4.55 5.79 14.15
C ILE A 233 4.07 5.71 12.70
N CYS A 234 4.28 6.79 11.94
CA CYS A 234 3.96 6.87 10.53
C CYS A 234 5.21 6.69 9.67
N VAL A 235 5.22 5.67 8.83
CA VAL A 235 6.31 5.37 7.89
C VAL A 235 5.93 5.86 6.49
N LEU A 236 6.78 6.70 5.89
CA LEU A 236 6.64 7.18 4.52
C LEU A 236 7.86 6.74 3.71
N ASP A 237 7.72 5.70 2.89
CA ASP A 237 8.82 5.22 2.03
C ASP A 237 8.85 5.96 0.69
N ALA A 238 10.06 6.25 0.19
CA ALA A 238 10.31 6.89 -1.10
C ALA A 238 9.62 8.26 -1.26
N PHE A 239 9.69 9.10 -0.22
CA PHE A 239 9.00 10.40 -0.19
C PHE A 239 9.39 11.35 -1.33
N ASP A 240 10.57 11.16 -1.95
CA ASP A 240 10.97 11.87 -3.16
C ASP A 240 10.05 11.63 -4.37
N GLU A 241 9.29 10.52 -4.39
CA GLU A 241 8.29 10.18 -5.41
C GLU A 241 6.92 10.84 -5.18
N CYS A 242 6.72 11.54 -4.05
CA CYS A 242 5.52 12.32 -3.78
C CYS A 242 5.41 13.51 -4.75
N ASP A 243 4.22 13.96 -5.13
CA ASP A 243 4.06 15.13 -6.00
C ASP A 243 4.58 16.43 -5.36
N ALA A 244 5.13 17.32 -6.20
CA ALA A 244 5.85 18.56 -5.83
C ALA A 244 5.12 19.38 -4.77
N ASP A 245 3.88 19.77 -5.07
CA ASP A 245 3.09 20.64 -4.21
C ASP A 245 2.59 19.90 -2.97
N SER A 246 2.18 18.64 -3.13
CA SER A 246 1.69 17.79 -2.04
C SER A 246 2.76 17.54 -0.97
N SER A 247 4.01 17.28 -1.37
CA SER A 247 5.10 17.05 -0.41
C SER A 247 5.40 18.32 0.39
N LYS A 248 5.41 19.47 -0.29
CA LYS A 248 5.67 20.77 0.33
C LYS A 248 4.58 21.12 1.34
N GLU A 249 3.32 20.94 0.96
CA GLU A 249 2.16 21.17 1.83
C GLU A 249 2.22 20.25 3.06
N LEU A 250 2.48 18.95 2.89
CA LEU A 250 2.60 18.02 4.02
C LEU A 250 3.71 18.43 5.01
N ILE A 251 4.91 18.76 4.51
CA ILE A 251 6.02 19.18 5.38
C ILE A 251 5.71 20.50 6.10
N GLN A 252 4.98 21.42 5.46
CA GLN A 252 4.51 22.65 6.10
C GLN A 252 3.53 22.35 7.24
N LEU A 253 2.54 21.48 7.01
CA LEU A 253 1.57 21.04 8.01
C LEU A 253 2.27 20.38 9.21
N LEU A 254 3.19 19.44 8.96
CA LEU A 254 4.01 18.81 9.99
C LEU A 254 4.83 19.85 10.77
N THR A 255 5.48 20.77 10.07
CA THR A 255 6.25 21.84 10.72
C THR A 255 5.37 22.68 11.65
N SER A 256 4.19 23.09 11.20
CA SER A 256 3.26 23.86 12.04
C SER A 256 2.77 23.07 13.25
N PHE A 257 2.40 21.80 13.06
CA PHE A 257 1.91 20.94 14.13
C PHE A 257 2.92 20.77 15.26
N TYR A 258 4.18 20.52 14.92
CA TYR A 258 5.25 20.39 15.92
C TYR A 258 5.71 21.74 16.50
N ALA A 259 5.60 22.85 15.75
CA ALA A 259 5.95 24.18 16.23
C ALA A 259 4.91 24.79 17.19
N SER A 260 3.62 24.47 17.01
CA SER A 260 2.53 25.00 17.83
C SER A 260 2.43 24.39 19.23
N SER A 261 3.37 23.53 19.63
CA SER A 261 3.40 22.90 20.96
C SER A 261 4.18 23.75 21.99
N PRO A 262 3.52 24.39 22.98
CA PRO A 262 4.21 25.15 24.01
C PRO A 262 5.07 24.26 24.91
N SER A 263 6.25 24.76 25.27
CA SER A 263 7.34 24.05 25.93
C SER A 263 7.13 23.65 27.40
N GLY A 264 5.89 23.46 27.88
CA GLY A 264 5.62 23.43 29.34
C GLY A 264 4.55 22.49 29.91
N SER A 265 3.89 21.60 29.16
CA SER A 265 2.98 20.61 29.75
C SER A 265 3.56 19.18 29.72
N GLU A 266 3.36 18.45 30.82
CA GLU A 266 3.93 17.12 31.11
C GLU A 266 3.37 15.98 30.24
N SER A 267 2.42 16.27 29.35
CA SER A 267 2.00 15.36 28.27
C SER A 267 1.70 16.17 27.01
N LYS A 268 2.57 16.06 26.00
CA LYS A 268 2.42 16.76 24.72
C LYS A 268 1.65 15.88 23.73
N PRO A 269 0.53 16.32 23.16
CA PRO A 269 -0.15 15.55 22.10
C PRO A 269 0.77 15.26 20.90
N SER A 270 1.70 16.18 20.61
CA SER A 270 2.69 16.05 19.54
C SER A 270 3.80 15.04 19.81
N SER A 271 4.08 14.66 21.07
CA SER A 271 5.14 13.68 21.38
C SER A 271 4.73 12.23 21.08
N ARG A 272 3.45 12.01 20.80
CA ARG A 272 2.86 10.68 20.54
C ARG A 272 2.89 10.29 19.07
N LEU A 273 3.14 11.25 18.19
CA LEU A 273 3.19 11.04 16.75
C LEU A 273 4.63 11.21 16.26
N ARG A 274 5.18 10.13 15.68
CA ARG A 274 6.51 10.13 15.06
C ARG A 274 6.42 9.78 13.58
N PHE A 275 7.33 10.33 12.79
CA PHE A 275 7.47 9.97 11.37
C PHE A 275 8.84 9.38 11.09
N LEU A 276 8.85 8.28 10.33
CA LEU A 276 10.03 7.75 9.66
C LEU A 276 9.87 7.98 8.16
N ILE A 277 10.70 8.84 7.59
CA ILE A 277 10.65 9.20 6.18
C ILE A 277 11.91 8.67 5.51
N THR A 278 11.78 7.92 4.41
CA THR A 278 12.92 7.63 3.54
C THR A 278 12.84 8.44 2.26
N SER A 279 14.00 8.81 1.71
CA SER A 279 14.07 9.35 0.36
C SER A 279 15.46 9.19 -0.24
N ARG A 280 15.57 9.46 -1.54
CA ARG A 280 16.87 9.84 -2.12
C ARG A 280 17.35 11.16 -1.49
N GLU A 281 18.67 11.31 -1.41
CA GLU A 281 19.30 12.49 -0.82
C GLU A 281 19.08 13.72 -1.69
N TYR A 282 19.44 13.65 -2.97
CA TYR A 282 19.49 14.81 -3.84
C TYR A 282 18.09 15.20 -4.33
N GLY A 283 17.67 16.43 -4.00
CA GLY A 283 16.53 17.06 -4.63
C GLY A 283 15.61 17.80 -3.65
N ARG A 284 14.31 17.74 -3.95
CA ARG A 284 13.27 18.51 -3.25
C ARG A 284 13.10 18.08 -1.78
N THR A 285 13.23 16.80 -1.46
CA THR A 285 13.03 16.33 -0.08
C THR A 285 14.07 16.93 0.87
N GLU A 286 15.33 17.02 0.42
CA GLU A 286 16.39 17.66 1.18
C GLU A 286 16.12 19.15 1.42
N SER A 287 15.70 19.90 0.41
CA SER A 287 15.38 21.33 0.58
C SER A 287 14.18 21.57 1.51
N LEU A 288 13.27 20.59 1.62
CA LEU A 288 12.12 20.65 2.51
C LEU A 288 12.45 20.24 3.95
N LEU A 289 13.34 19.28 4.18
CA LEU A 289 13.58 18.71 5.51
C LEU A 289 14.86 19.23 6.19
N ARG A 290 15.93 19.50 5.42
CA ARG A 290 17.24 19.86 5.98
C ARG A 290 17.16 21.19 6.76
N GLY A 291 17.82 21.21 7.92
CA GLY A 291 17.92 22.41 8.77
C GLY A 291 16.69 22.70 9.65
N LYS A 292 15.66 21.84 9.61
CA LYS A 292 14.52 21.93 10.54
C LYS A 292 14.86 21.26 11.87
N SER A 293 14.60 21.94 12.98
CA SER A 293 14.85 21.41 14.34
C SER A 293 14.01 20.19 14.71
N ILE A 294 12.95 19.89 13.96
CA ILE A 294 12.07 18.75 14.19
C ILE A 294 12.50 17.48 13.43
N VAL A 295 13.60 17.55 12.67
CA VAL A 295 14.09 16.46 11.83
C VAL A 295 15.47 16.02 12.32
N GLU A 296 15.60 14.74 12.62
CA GLU A 296 16.89 14.05 12.74
C GLU A 296 17.20 13.32 11.43
N ASN A 297 18.45 13.32 10.96
CA ASN A 297 18.82 12.68 9.69
C ASN A 297 19.88 11.58 9.88
N ILE A 298 19.61 10.42 9.28
CA ILE A 298 20.58 9.35 9.10
C ILE A 298 20.79 9.16 7.61
N ARG A 299 22.00 9.42 7.13
CA ARG A 299 22.37 9.25 5.74
C ARG A 299 23.09 7.93 5.57
N LEU A 300 22.49 6.99 4.86
CA LEU A 300 23.08 5.66 4.69
C LEU A 300 24.37 5.74 3.86
N ASP A 301 24.44 6.53 2.80
CA ASP A 301 25.65 6.63 1.95
C ASP A 301 26.72 7.60 2.48
N ASP A 302 26.68 7.94 3.76
CA ASP A 302 27.72 8.75 4.40
C ASP A 302 28.97 7.91 4.71
N ASP A 303 30.14 8.56 4.69
CA ASP A 303 31.43 7.90 4.95
C ASP A 303 31.47 7.28 6.36
N GLU A 304 30.71 7.85 7.31
CA GLU A 304 30.54 7.35 8.69
C GLU A 304 30.05 5.89 8.74
N PHE A 305 29.19 5.50 7.81
CA PHE A 305 28.58 4.16 7.78
C PHE A 305 29.20 3.23 6.75
N SER A 306 30.24 3.70 6.05
CA SER A 306 30.89 2.95 4.99
C SER A 306 31.33 1.56 5.45
N ASP A 307 31.87 1.42 6.66
CA ASP A 307 32.27 0.11 7.21
C ASP A 307 31.08 -0.83 7.44
N GLY A 308 29.99 -0.33 8.05
CA GLY A 308 28.78 -1.11 8.30
C GLY A 308 28.08 -1.54 7.00
N ILE A 309 28.03 -0.65 6.02
CA ILE A 309 27.42 -0.92 4.71
C ILE A 309 28.28 -1.83 3.86
N ASN A 310 29.60 -1.67 3.90
CA ASN A 310 30.52 -2.58 3.25
C ASN A 310 30.39 -3.98 3.86
N HIS A 311 30.27 -4.08 5.19
CA HIS A 311 30.03 -5.35 5.87
C HIS A 311 28.70 -5.97 5.45
N ASP A 312 27.60 -5.21 5.45
CA ASP A 312 26.29 -5.66 4.97
C ASP A 312 26.36 -6.12 3.51
N THR A 313 27.09 -5.40 2.66
CA THR A 313 27.29 -5.78 1.25
C THR A 313 28.00 -7.13 1.13
N GLU A 314 29.05 -7.35 1.93
CA GLU A 314 29.77 -8.62 1.97
C GLU A 314 28.85 -9.78 2.44
N LEU A 315 28.00 -9.55 3.44
CA LEU A 315 27.02 -10.53 3.93
C LEU A 315 25.94 -10.84 2.88
N VAL A 316 25.44 -9.82 2.16
CA VAL A 316 24.48 -10.01 1.07
C VAL A 316 25.10 -10.83 -0.06
N ILE A 317 26.37 -10.60 -0.40
CA ILE A 317 27.09 -11.38 -1.40
C ILE A 317 27.16 -12.85 -0.96
N ASP A 318 27.57 -13.13 0.27
CA ASP A 318 27.64 -14.51 0.79
C ASP A 318 26.28 -15.19 0.76
N TYR A 319 25.26 -14.51 1.31
CA TYR A 319 23.90 -15.01 1.33
C TYR A 319 23.40 -15.35 -0.08
N TYR A 320 23.65 -14.46 -1.04
CA TYR A 320 23.25 -14.65 -2.42
C TYR A 320 23.96 -15.85 -3.06
N VAL A 321 25.28 -15.98 -2.89
CA VAL A 321 26.06 -17.10 -3.45
C VAL A 321 25.58 -18.43 -2.86
N ASP A 322 25.26 -18.48 -1.57
CA ASP A 322 24.82 -19.70 -0.89
C ASP A 322 23.38 -20.11 -1.25
N HIS A 323 22.46 -19.14 -1.37
CA HIS A 323 21.03 -19.43 -1.53
C HIS A 323 20.57 -19.46 -2.98
N MET A 324 21.17 -18.66 -3.87
CA MET A 324 20.76 -18.58 -5.27
C MET A 324 21.57 -19.53 -6.17
N ARG A 325 22.64 -20.12 -5.65
CA ARG A 325 23.47 -21.11 -6.37
C ARG A 325 23.79 -22.36 -5.54
N PRO A 326 22.77 -23.08 -5.02
CA PRO A 326 22.98 -24.26 -4.17
C PRO A 326 23.73 -25.40 -4.89
N ASN A 327 23.71 -25.42 -6.22
CA ASN A 327 24.34 -26.47 -7.02
C ASN A 327 25.84 -26.26 -7.29
N LEU A 328 26.42 -25.10 -6.93
CA LEU A 328 27.86 -24.89 -7.03
C LEU A 328 28.61 -25.68 -5.96
N ARG A 329 29.80 -26.17 -6.28
CA ARG A 329 30.71 -26.74 -5.28
C ARG A 329 31.19 -25.65 -4.33
N SER A 330 31.52 -26.00 -3.09
CA SER A 330 31.99 -25.03 -2.07
C SER A 330 33.12 -24.15 -2.61
N THR A 331 34.15 -24.77 -3.20
CA THR A 331 35.32 -24.06 -3.75
C THR A 331 34.96 -23.04 -4.84
N GLU A 332 33.91 -23.30 -5.63
CA GLU A 332 33.43 -22.37 -6.66
C GLU A 332 32.65 -21.21 -6.04
N ARG A 333 31.86 -21.47 -4.98
CA ARG A 333 31.16 -20.44 -4.20
C ARG A 333 32.14 -19.51 -3.50
N GLU A 334 33.12 -20.07 -2.79
CA GLU A 334 34.16 -19.29 -2.12
C GLU A 334 34.92 -18.42 -3.12
N ALA A 335 35.30 -18.96 -4.28
CA ALA A 335 35.99 -18.19 -5.32
C ALA A 335 35.14 -17.04 -5.88
N ILE A 336 33.83 -17.27 -6.09
CA ILE A 336 32.91 -16.23 -6.58
C ILE A 336 32.67 -15.17 -5.50
N SER A 337 32.39 -15.56 -4.26
CA SER A 337 32.20 -14.64 -3.14
C SER A 337 33.45 -13.77 -2.95
N GLN A 338 34.64 -14.36 -2.88
CA GLN A 338 35.89 -13.61 -2.72
C GLN A 338 36.16 -12.67 -3.90
N ARG A 339 35.87 -13.10 -5.13
CA ARG A 339 35.97 -12.21 -6.30
C ARG A 339 35.01 -11.03 -6.16
N MET A 340 33.73 -11.25 -5.86
CA MET A 340 32.73 -10.19 -5.69
C MET A 340 33.07 -9.23 -4.53
N LYS A 341 33.58 -9.74 -3.41
CA LYS A 341 34.00 -8.92 -2.25
C LYS A 341 35.24 -8.08 -2.53
N SER A 342 36.18 -8.60 -3.32
CA SER A 342 37.41 -7.88 -3.71
C SER A 342 37.15 -6.69 -4.65
N MET A 343 35.92 -6.54 -5.17
CA MET A 343 35.54 -5.61 -6.24
C MET A 343 34.95 -4.26 -5.71
N LYS A 344 35.50 -3.71 -4.61
CA LYS A 344 35.01 -2.54 -3.81
C LYS A 344 34.90 -1.16 -4.53
N THR A 345 34.39 -1.03 -5.76
CA THR A 345 34.09 0.30 -6.35
C THR A 345 32.97 0.25 -7.39
N ARG A 346 32.16 1.31 -7.52
CA ARG A 346 31.06 1.47 -8.50
C ARG A 346 31.51 1.23 -9.96
N ALA A 347 32.77 1.55 -10.29
CA ALA A 347 33.39 1.25 -11.59
C ALA A 347 33.63 -0.26 -11.83
N ILE A 348 33.78 -1.03 -10.76
CA ILE A 348 34.04 -2.46 -10.79
C ILE A 348 32.72 -3.25 -10.89
N LEU A 349 31.61 -2.72 -10.35
CA LEU A 349 30.27 -3.28 -10.58
C LEU A 349 29.90 -3.23 -12.07
N SER A 350 30.20 -2.11 -12.75
CA SER A 350 30.04 -2.02 -14.20
C SER A 350 30.87 -3.07 -14.94
N ALA A 351 32.14 -3.24 -14.57
CA ALA A 351 33.01 -4.27 -15.15
C ALA A 351 32.54 -5.72 -14.84
N ALA A 352 31.92 -5.94 -13.67
CA ALA A 352 31.33 -7.22 -13.29
C ALA A 352 30.10 -7.53 -14.15
N TYR A 353 29.20 -6.56 -14.31
CA TYR A 353 28.03 -6.70 -15.16
C TYR A 353 28.42 -6.92 -16.61
N GLU A 354 29.43 -6.20 -17.11
CA GLU A 354 30.02 -6.48 -18.42
C GLU A 354 30.54 -7.91 -18.52
N ASP A 355 31.33 -8.40 -17.57
CA ASP A 355 31.87 -9.78 -17.58
C ASP A 355 30.76 -10.84 -17.51
N ILE A 356 29.72 -10.61 -16.71
CA ILE A 356 28.56 -11.52 -16.58
C ILE A 356 27.78 -11.59 -17.89
N LEU A 357 27.48 -10.43 -18.49
CA LEU A 357 26.62 -10.32 -19.67
C LEU A 357 27.36 -10.63 -20.98
N CYS A 358 28.68 -10.43 -21.03
CA CYS A 358 29.50 -10.73 -22.21
C CYS A 358 29.85 -12.22 -22.38
N ARG A 359 29.58 -13.07 -21.38
CA ARG A 359 29.93 -14.51 -21.41
C ARG A 359 29.01 -15.39 -22.28
N LYS A 360 27.99 -14.82 -22.94
CA LYS A 360 26.99 -15.61 -23.70
C LYS A 360 26.79 -15.14 -25.13
N TRP A 361 26.48 -16.12 -25.98
CA TRP A 361 26.42 -16.01 -27.44
C TRP A 361 25.11 -15.40 -27.97
N GLU A 362 24.08 -15.23 -27.13
CA GLU A 362 22.75 -14.73 -27.54
C GLU A 362 22.51 -13.26 -27.10
N SER A 363 23.47 -12.36 -27.41
CA SER A 363 23.40 -10.93 -27.05
C SER A 363 22.12 -10.22 -27.51
N ARG A 364 21.43 -10.73 -28.54
CA ARG A 364 20.19 -10.13 -29.08
C ARG A 364 18.96 -10.43 -28.23
N ILE A 365 18.67 -11.71 -27.94
CA ILE A 365 17.51 -12.10 -27.14
C ILE A 365 17.59 -11.49 -25.74
N ILE A 366 18.79 -11.52 -25.15
CA ILE A 366 19.06 -10.89 -23.85
C ILE A 366 18.79 -9.37 -23.89
N ALA A 367 19.15 -8.71 -24.97
CA ALA A 367 18.87 -7.28 -25.13
C ALA A 367 17.35 -7.00 -25.20
N PHE A 368 16.58 -7.83 -25.90
CA PHE A 368 15.11 -7.70 -25.91
C PHE A 368 14.50 -7.95 -24.52
N VAL A 369 14.95 -8.98 -23.80
CA VAL A 369 14.52 -9.24 -22.42
C VAL A 369 14.74 -7.99 -21.56
N PHE A 370 15.94 -7.41 -21.62
CA PHE A 370 16.25 -6.22 -20.82
C PHE A 370 15.45 -5.00 -21.25
N GLN A 371 15.29 -4.72 -22.53
CA GLN A 371 14.47 -3.59 -22.99
C GLN A 371 13.01 -3.74 -22.54
N ILE A 372 12.42 -4.93 -22.69
CA ILE A 372 11.06 -5.20 -22.20
C ILE A 372 10.98 -4.98 -20.69
N MET A 373 11.92 -5.53 -19.92
CA MET A 373 11.94 -5.36 -18.46
C MET A 373 12.16 -3.92 -18.00
N LEU A 374 12.96 -3.13 -18.74
CA LEU A 374 13.22 -1.73 -18.44
C LEU A 374 11.97 -0.86 -18.68
N ALA A 375 11.24 -1.10 -19.75
CA ALA A 375 10.04 -0.32 -20.11
C ALA A 375 8.75 -0.80 -19.42
N ALA A 376 8.75 -1.99 -18.84
CA ALA A 376 7.54 -2.59 -18.31
C ALA A 376 6.96 -1.80 -17.11
N ALA A 377 5.67 -1.46 -17.18
CA ALA A 377 4.93 -0.72 -16.14
C ALA A 377 4.63 -1.60 -14.90
N ARG A 378 4.75 -2.91 -15.05
CA ARG A 378 4.77 -3.88 -13.95
C ARG A 378 5.62 -5.09 -14.37
N PRO A 379 6.20 -5.85 -13.42
CA PRO A 379 6.88 -7.10 -13.73
C PRO A 379 6.01 -8.04 -14.59
N LEU A 380 6.51 -8.42 -15.76
CA LEU A 380 5.83 -9.38 -16.64
C LEU A 380 5.91 -10.79 -16.05
N SER A 381 4.85 -11.57 -16.23
CA SER A 381 4.91 -13.02 -16.03
C SER A 381 5.82 -13.67 -17.07
N LEU A 382 6.23 -14.91 -16.82
CA LEU A 382 6.99 -15.69 -17.80
C LEU A 382 6.20 -15.85 -19.12
N ASP A 383 4.90 -16.12 -19.05
CA ASP A 383 4.07 -16.25 -20.25
C ASP A 383 3.90 -14.92 -21.00
N GLU A 384 3.76 -13.80 -20.28
CA GLU A 384 3.72 -12.45 -20.86
C GLU A 384 5.04 -12.11 -21.55
N MET A 385 6.18 -12.37 -20.89
CA MET A 385 7.51 -12.13 -21.43
C MET A 385 7.75 -12.95 -22.70
N ARG A 386 7.35 -14.23 -22.71
CA ARG A 386 7.50 -15.10 -23.88
C ARG A 386 6.85 -14.50 -25.12
N VAL A 387 5.60 -14.04 -24.95
CA VAL A 387 4.83 -13.44 -26.04
C VAL A 387 5.49 -12.15 -26.52
N ALA A 388 5.86 -11.27 -25.59
CA ALA A 388 6.52 -10.00 -25.91
C ALA A 388 7.85 -10.21 -26.65
N LEU A 389 8.66 -11.20 -26.22
CA LEU A 389 9.94 -11.54 -26.86
C LEU A 389 9.76 -12.06 -28.29
N LEU A 390 8.80 -12.96 -28.53
CA LEU A 390 8.54 -13.49 -29.87
C LEU A 390 8.23 -12.36 -30.85
N ILE A 391 7.35 -11.45 -30.44
CA ILE A 391 6.92 -10.33 -31.28
C ILE A 391 8.12 -9.40 -31.55
N ALA A 392 8.90 -9.07 -30.52
CA ALA A 392 10.11 -8.26 -30.66
C ALA A 392 11.14 -8.91 -31.62
N GLU A 393 11.37 -10.22 -31.51
CA GLU A 393 12.34 -10.93 -32.35
C GLU A 393 11.92 -11.04 -33.82
N ARG A 394 10.65 -11.34 -34.08
CA ARG A 394 10.14 -11.47 -35.46
C ARG A 394 10.16 -10.13 -36.20
N ARG A 395 9.92 -9.02 -35.50
CA ARG A 395 10.04 -7.67 -36.05
C ARG A 395 11.46 -7.38 -36.54
N ASP A 396 12.46 -7.66 -35.71
CA ASP A 396 13.87 -7.38 -36.05
C ASP A 396 14.41 -8.31 -37.14
N SER A 397 13.85 -9.53 -37.25
CA SER A 397 14.39 -10.57 -38.14
C SER A 397 13.78 -10.59 -39.55
N ARG A 398 12.79 -9.73 -39.88
CA ARG A 398 12.00 -9.76 -41.14
C ARG A 398 11.34 -11.12 -41.42
N TRP A 399 10.90 -11.81 -40.37
CA TRP A 399 10.14 -13.06 -40.50
C TRP A 399 8.65 -12.79 -40.78
N ALA A 400 7.91 -13.82 -41.19
CA ALA A 400 6.46 -13.73 -41.37
C ALA A 400 5.76 -13.27 -40.07
N PRO A 401 4.61 -12.54 -40.16
CA PRO A 401 3.84 -12.11 -39.00
C PRO A 401 3.53 -13.28 -38.06
N VAL A 402 3.32 -13.01 -36.77
CA VAL A 402 2.76 -14.02 -35.87
C VAL A 402 1.32 -14.27 -36.29
N GLU A 403 1.00 -15.50 -36.71
CA GLU A 403 -0.32 -15.83 -37.26
C GLU A 403 -1.13 -16.73 -36.30
N SER A 404 -0.47 -17.43 -35.37
CA SER A 404 -1.14 -18.40 -34.49
C SER A 404 -0.48 -18.60 -33.12
N HIS A 405 -1.17 -19.31 -32.22
CA HIS A 405 -0.63 -19.67 -30.90
C HIS A 405 0.54 -20.68 -31.00
N ASP A 406 0.57 -21.50 -32.05
CA ASP A 406 1.58 -22.55 -32.25
C ASP A 406 2.98 -21.96 -32.52
N ASP A 407 3.03 -20.73 -33.02
CA ASP A 407 4.26 -19.96 -33.18
C ASP A 407 4.98 -19.70 -31.85
N PHE A 408 4.22 -19.48 -30.76
CA PHE A 408 4.79 -19.20 -29.44
C PHE A 408 5.42 -20.43 -28.78
N GLU A 409 4.82 -21.61 -28.94
CA GLU A 409 5.38 -22.85 -28.40
C GLU A 409 6.62 -23.30 -29.17
N SER A 410 6.69 -23.03 -30.48
CA SER A 410 7.85 -23.39 -31.31
C SER A 410 9.10 -22.54 -31.02
N PHE A 411 8.91 -21.27 -30.64
CA PHE A 411 9.99 -20.33 -30.41
C PHE A 411 10.63 -20.48 -29.03
N LEU A 412 9.80 -20.53 -27.99
CA LEU A 412 10.26 -20.67 -26.61
C LEU A 412 9.25 -21.51 -25.80
N PRO A 413 9.48 -22.81 -25.58
CA PRO A 413 8.53 -23.65 -24.85
C PRO A 413 8.22 -23.12 -23.45
N LYS A 414 6.98 -23.28 -22.96
CA LYS A 414 6.55 -22.77 -21.64
C LYS A 414 7.47 -23.25 -20.51
N ASP A 415 7.87 -24.52 -20.57
CA ASP A 415 8.71 -25.15 -19.55
C ASP A 415 10.18 -24.72 -19.65
N TYR A 416 10.57 -24.06 -20.76
CA TYR A 416 11.95 -23.70 -21.02
C TYR A 416 12.28 -22.25 -20.65
N ILE A 417 11.34 -21.30 -20.71
CA ILE A 417 11.66 -19.87 -20.45
C ILE A 417 12.28 -19.63 -19.07
N GLU A 418 11.83 -20.35 -18.03
CA GLU A 418 12.39 -20.19 -16.70
C GLU A 418 13.86 -20.64 -16.66
N SER A 419 14.17 -21.79 -17.29
CA SER A 419 15.55 -22.25 -17.43
C SER A 419 16.35 -21.31 -18.32
N ALA A 420 15.79 -20.85 -19.43
CA ALA A 420 16.44 -19.98 -20.39
C ALA A 420 16.82 -18.64 -19.76
N VAL A 421 15.92 -17.99 -19.03
CA VAL A 421 16.23 -16.73 -18.32
C VAL A 421 17.27 -16.94 -17.22
N LYS A 422 17.13 -18.02 -16.43
CA LYS A 422 18.14 -18.37 -15.41
C LYS A 422 19.48 -18.62 -16.06
N ASP A 423 19.51 -19.28 -17.21
CA ASP A 423 20.72 -19.51 -17.95
C ASP A 423 21.27 -18.17 -18.42
N TRP A 424 20.54 -17.42 -19.24
CA TRP A 424 20.95 -16.16 -19.86
C TRP A 424 21.51 -15.13 -18.86
N CYS A 425 20.83 -14.93 -17.73
CA CYS A 425 21.02 -13.75 -16.90
C CYS A 425 20.96 -14.03 -15.39
N ASN A 426 21.36 -15.22 -14.92
CA ASN A 426 21.18 -15.65 -13.51
C ASN A 426 21.66 -14.67 -12.42
N LEU A 427 22.57 -13.76 -12.76
CA LEU A 427 23.14 -12.75 -11.85
C LEU A 427 22.57 -11.33 -12.08
N PHE A 428 21.67 -11.17 -13.04
CA PHE A 428 21.07 -9.91 -13.44
C PHE A 428 19.53 -9.91 -13.33
N VAL A 429 18.90 -11.07 -13.54
CA VAL A 429 17.44 -11.27 -13.52
C VAL A 429 17.09 -12.44 -12.60
N CYS A 430 15.99 -12.30 -11.85
CA CYS A 430 15.43 -13.38 -11.03
C CYS A 430 13.94 -13.61 -11.35
N VAL A 431 13.48 -14.83 -11.10
CA VAL A 431 12.08 -15.22 -11.25
C VAL A 431 11.46 -15.37 -9.87
N ARG A 432 10.42 -14.59 -9.55
CA ARG A 432 9.66 -14.67 -8.29
C ARG A 432 8.18 -14.75 -8.60
N GLY A 433 7.47 -15.74 -8.07
CA GLY A 433 6.03 -15.91 -8.32
C GLY A 433 5.67 -15.95 -9.82
N LYS A 434 6.50 -16.63 -10.64
CA LYS A 434 6.39 -16.68 -12.12
C LYS A 434 6.51 -15.33 -12.83
N ARG A 435 7.09 -14.31 -12.19
CA ARG A 435 7.35 -12.98 -12.78
C ARG A 435 8.84 -12.66 -12.78
N LEU A 436 9.24 -11.84 -13.74
CA LEU A 436 10.63 -11.45 -13.96
C LEU A 436 10.95 -10.12 -13.30
N PHE A 437 12.05 -10.10 -12.56
CA PHE A 437 12.56 -8.91 -11.88
C PHE A 437 14.05 -8.77 -12.14
N PHE A 438 14.54 -7.53 -12.25
CA PHE A 438 15.96 -7.30 -12.05
C PHE A 438 16.33 -7.72 -10.63
N ILE A 439 17.49 -8.36 -10.47
CA ILE A 439 17.97 -8.75 -9.13
C ILE A 439 18.17 -7.51 -8.25
N HIS A 440 18.54 -6.38 -8.87
CA HIS A 440 18.81 -5.14 -8.17
C HIS A 440 18.53 -3.91 -9.07
N GLU A 441 18.07 -2.79 -8.51
CA GLU A 441 17.81 -1.53 -9.25
C GLU A 441 19.06 -0.97 -9.93
N THR A 442 20.25 -1.16 -9.34
CA THR A 442 21.55 -0.87 -9.99
C THR A 442 21.74 -1.53 -11.35
N ALA A 443 21.05 -2.64 -11.63
CA ALA A 443 21.06 -3.27 -12.95
C ALA A 443 20.39 -2.36 -14.00
N ARG A 444 19.27 -1.72 -13.63
CA ARG A 444 18.59 -0.70 -14.43
C ARG A 444 19.47 0.53 -14.61
N ASP A 445 20.05 1.05 -13.52
CA ASP A 445 20.94 2.22 -13.56
C ASP A 445 22.18 1.97 -14.43
N PHE A 446 22.75 0.76 -14.39
CA PHE A 446 23.87 0.35 -15.23
C PHE A 446 23.50 0.32 -16.72
N LEU A 447 22.36 -0.29 -17.05
CA LEU A 447 21.88 -0.44 -18.42
C LEU A 447 21.46 0.89 -19.07
N LEU A 448 20.90 1.81 -18.27
CA LEU A 448 20.44 3.15 -18.70
C LEU A 448 21.46 4.25 -18.43
N SER A 449 22.66 3.90 -17.95
CA SER A 449 23.73 4.84 -17.60
C SER A 449 23.99 5.83 -18.76
N PRO A 450 24.09 7.14 -18.50
CA PRO A 450 24.47 8.12 -19.53
C PRO A 450 25.92 7.93 -20.00
N GLN A 451 26.74 7.28 -19.17
CA GLN A 451 28.10 6.88 -19.53
C GLN A 451 28.07 5.52 -20.24
N ARG A 452 28.65 5.45 -21.44
CA ARG A 452 28.89 4.18 -22.14
C ARG A 452 30.19 3.55 -21.67
N GLY A 453 30.13 2.28 -21.30
CA GLY A 453 31.29 1.48 -20.90
C GLY A 453 31.09 0.02 -21.30
N GLY A 454 31.99 -0.56 -22.08
CA GLY A 454 31.81 -1.93 -22.56
C GLY A 454 30.62 -2.09 -23.53
N ALA A 455 30.00 -3.27 -23.52
CA ALA A 455 28.95 -3.65 -24.45
C ALA A 455 27.52 -3.38 -23.91
N TRP A 456 27.34 -3.30 -22.59
CA TRP A 456 26.04 -3.28 -21.91
C TRP A 456 25.79 -2.02 -21.06
N GLN A 457 26.83 -1.39 -20.49
CA GLN A 457 26.64 -0.16 -19.71
C GLN A 457 26.16 0.98 -20.62
N GLY A 458 25.02 1.58 -20.28
CA GLY A 458 24.43 2.63 -21.10
C GLY A 458 24.05 2.16 -22.50
N ARG A 459 23.85 0.85 -22.69
CA ARG A 459 23.48 0.26 -23.99
C ARG A 459 22.08 0.67 -24.42
N PHE A 460 21.18 0.92 -23.46
CA PHE A 460 19.76 1.13 -23.74
C PHE A 460 19.33 2.56 -23.49
N ASN A 461 18.42 3.03 -24.35
CA ASN A 461 17.65 4.23 -24.14
C ASN A 461 16.24 3.82 -23.70
N ILE A 462 15.70 4.51 -22.70
CA ILE A 462 14.39 4.15 -22.12
C ILE A 462 13.23 4.40 -23.10
N ALA A 463 13.32 5.43 -23.95
CA ALA A 463 12.31 5.72 -24.97
C ALA A 463 12.31 4.63 -26.07
N ASP A 464 13.48 4.14 -26.48
CA ASP A 464 13.58 3.01 -27.42
C ASP A 464 12.97 1.73 -26.83
N ALA A 465 13.20 1.48 -25.54
CA ALA A 465 12.60 0.35 -24.83
C ALA A 465 11.07 0.46 -24.77
N HIS A 466 10.53 1.67 -24.51
CA HIS A 466 9.10 1.93 -24.57
C HIS A 466 8.54 1.79 -25.99
N SER A 467 9.26 2.22 -27.02
CA SER A 467 8.90 2.03 -28.43
C SER A 467 8.75 0.56 -28.79
N MET A 468 9.71 -0.27 -28.37
CA MET A 468 9.68 -1.72 -28.58
C MET A 468 8.46 -2.35 -27.91
N LEU A 469 8.23 -2.04 -26.64
CA LEU A 469 7.14 -2.65 -25.87
C LEU A 469 5.76 -2.15 -26.32
N SER A 470 5.64 -0.87 -26.66
CA SER A 470 4.46 -0.28 -27.30
C SER A 470 4.06 -1.05 -28.55
N SER A 471 5.04 -1.27 -29.43
CA SER A 471 4.82 -2.00 -30.67
C SER A 471 4.44 -3.46 -30.42
N ALA A 472 5.12 -4.14 -29.49
CA ALA A 472 4.78 -5.51 -29.14
C ALA A 472 3.33 -5.63 -28.61
N CYS A 473 2.88 -4.68 -27.79
CA CYS A 473 1.51 -4.63 -27.31
C CYS A 473 0.51 -4.40 -28.45
N ILE A 474 0.77 -3.43 -29.34
CA ILE A 474 -0.16 -3.10 -30.44
C ILE A 474 -0.24 -4.27 -31.44
N GLU A 475 0.89 -4.85 -31.81
CA GLU A 475 0.92 -6.03 -32.70
C GLU A 475 0.18 -7.22 -32.11
N TYR A 476 0.33 -7.47 -30.81
CA TYR A 476 -0.41 -8.51 -30.12
C TYR A 476 -1.93 -8.28 -30.18
N LEU A 477 -2.39 -7.05 -29.95
CA LEU A 477 -3.81 -6.68 -30.02
C LEU A 477 -4.38 -6.77 -31.44
N LEU A 478 -3.52 -6.59 -32.45
CA LEU A 478 -3.89 -6.72 -33.87
C LEU A 478 -3.94 -8.17 -34.37
N LEU A 479 -3.56 -9.16 -33.55
CA LEU A 479 -3.64 -10.56 -33.96
C LEU A 479 -5.10 -10.95 -34.29
N PRO A 480 -5.37 -11.63 -35.42
CA PRO A 480 -6.74 -11.92 -35.87
C PRO A 480 -7.61 -12.65 -34.85
N LYS A 481 -7.04 -13.57 -34.07
CA LYS A 481 -7.78 -14.32 -33.05
C LYS A 481 -8.06 -13.49 -31.78
N VAL A 482 -7.16 -12.57 -31.45
CA VAL A 482 -7.31 -11.64 -30.31
C VAL A 482 -8.39 -10.60 -30.61
N SER A 483 -8.46 -10.13 -31.86
CA SER A 483 -9.44 -9.14 -32.29
C SER A 483 -10.84 -9.70 -32.58
N ALA A 484 -10.96 -11.01 -32.83
CA ALA A 484 -12.22 -11.65 -33.26
C ALA A 484 -13.05 -12.36 -32.15
N GLU A 485 -12.49 -12.75 -31.01
CA GLU A 485 -13.19 -13.58 -30.01
C GLU A 485 -13.59 -12.84 -28.72
N HIS A 486 -14.80 -13.12 -28.21
CA HIS A 486 -15.23 -12.75 -26.85
C HIS A 486 -14.59 -13.69 -25.81
N ALA A 487 -13.28 -13.51 -25.59
CA ALA A 487 -12.70 -13.43 -24.26
C ALA A 487 -13.14 -14.46 -23.18
N SER A 488 -12.67 -15.71 -23.24
CA SER A 488 -12.31 -16.47 -22.01
C SER A 488 -10.79 -16.38 -21.81
N VAL A 489 -10.33 -15.27 -21.23
CA VAL A 489 -9.08 -14.58 -21.62
C VAL A 489 -7.79 -15.08 -20.96
N ALA A 490 -7.82 -15.71 -19.78
CA ALA A 490 -6.59 -15.81 -19.00
C ALA A 490 -5.60 -16.92 -19.44
N GLU A 491 -6.07 -18.07 -19.91
CA GLU A 491 -5.18 -19.21 -20.23
C GLU A 491 -4.71 -19.25 -21.70
N ALA A 492 -5.50 -18.70 -22.63
CA ALA A 492 -5.17 -18.70 -24.07
C ALA A 492 -4.37 -17.46 -24.52
N TYR A 493 -4.50 -16.33 -23.82
CA TYR A 493 -3.98 -15.03 -24.25
C TYR A 493 -3.23 -14.29 -23.12
N PRO A 494 -2.09 -14.82 -22.64
CA PRO A 494 -1.45 -14.38 -21.41
C PRO A 494 -0.95 -12.93 -21.43
N PHE A 495 -0.75 -12.33 -22.61
CA PHE A 495 -0.26 -10.94 -22.74
C PHE A 495 -1.38 -9.90 -22.92
N PHE A 496 -2.65 -10.33 -23.05
CA PHE A 496 -3.76 -9.43 -23.37
C PHE A 496 -3.98 -8.36 -22.31
N ASP A 497 -4.10 -8.74 -21.04
CA ASP A 497 -4.38 -7.80 -19.96
C ASP A 497 -3.27 -6.76 -19.83
N TYR A 498 -2.02 -7.16 -20.02
CA TYR A 498 -0.90 -6.22 -20.06
C TYR A 498 -0.98 -5.30 -21.29
N ALA A 499 -1.10 -5.89 -22.48
CA ALA A 499 -1.08 -5.17 -23.74
C ALA A 499 -2.22 -4.15 -23.82
N ASP A 500 -3.46 -4.55 -23.56
CA ASP A 500 -4.61 -3.64 -23.55
C ASP A 500 -4.40 -2.50 -22.54
N THR A 501 -3.95 -2.81 -21.33
CA THR A 501 -3.82 -1.82 -20.26
C THR A 501 -2.73 -0.79 -20.53
N TYR A 502 -1.56 -1.22 -21.01
CA TYR A 502 -0.34 -0.40 -20.96
C TYR A 502 0.20 0.05 -22.33
N TRP A 503 -0.35 -0.40 -23.47
CA TRP A 503 0.16 0.00 -24.79
C TRP A 503 0.22 1.52 -24.95
N SER A 504 -0.80 2.25 -24.48
CA SER A 504 -0.90 3.71 -24.62
C SER A 504 0.10 4.46 -23.75
N LEU A 505 0.44 3.91 -22.58
CA LEU A 505 1.50 4.44 -21.73
C LEU A 505 2.85 4.33 -22.45
N HIS A 506 3.16 3.15 -22.97
CA HIS A 506 4.42 2.92 -23.67
C HIS A 506 4.53 3.74 -24.96
N TYR A 507 3.42 3.88 -25.71
CA TYR A 507 3.36 4.78 -26.85
C TYR A 507 3.61 6.24 -26.45
N GLY A 508 3.06 6.67 -25.31
CA GLY A 508 3.30 7.99 -24.70
C GLY A 508 4.77 8.27 -24.42
N MET A 509 5.47 7.29 -23.87
CA MET A 509 6.85 7.41 -23.37
C MET A 509 7.95 7.13 -24.41
N GLN A 510 7.59 6.81 -25.66
CA GLN A 510 8.57 6.40 -26.69
C GLN A 510 9.26 7.58 -27.42
N GLY A 511 8.82 8.83 -27.18
CA GLY A 511 9.30 10.03 -27.88
C GLY A 511 8.88 10.12 -29.37
N LYS A 512 9.05 11.31 -29.98
CA LYS A 512 8.55 11.62 -31.35
C LYS A 512 9.27 10.93 -32.52
N ALA A 513 10.31 10.13 -32.28
CA ALA A 513 11.17 9.59 -33.35
C ALA A 513 10.63 8.33 -34.07
N ALA A 514 9.48 7.77 -33.67
CA ALA A 514 9.01 6.46 -34.14
C ALA A 514 7.85 6.54 -35.15
N LEU A 515 8.15 6.85 -36.42
CA LEU A 515 7.18 6.91 -37.53
C LEU A 515 6.38 5.61 -37.73
N GLU A 516 6.98 4.45 -37.40
CA GLU A 516 6.34 3.14 -37.48
C GLU A 516 5.23 2.96 -36.44
N SER A 517 5.41 3.49 -35.23
CA SER A 517 4.43 3.39 -34.15
C SER A 517 3.15 4.15 -34.47
N GLU A 518 3.22 5.29 -35.16
CA GLU A 518 2.04 6.03 -35.62
C GLU A 518 1.16 5.21 -36.59
N ASN A 519 1.79 4.45 -37.50
CA ASN A 519 1.08 3.59 -38.45
C ASN A 519 0.41 2.41 -37.73
N GLN A 520 1.05 1.87 -36.69
CA GLN A 520 0.46 0.80 -35.86
C GLN A 520 -0.75 1.31 -35.07
N VAL A 521 -0.68 2.51 -34.49
CA VAL A 521 -1.83 3.12 -33.78
C VAL A 521 -2.98 3.45 -34.74
N LYS A 522 -2.69 3.89 -35.98
CA LYS A 522 -3.72 4.07 -37.02
C LYS A 522 -4.43 2.75 -37.33
N ARG A 523 -3.69 1.65 -37.51
CA ARG A 523 -4.27 0.32 -37.72
C ARG A 523 -5.12 -0.15 -36.54
N LEU A 524 -4.68 0.11 -35.31
CA LEU A 524 -5.46 -0.22 -34.10
C LEU A 524 -6.77 0.58 -34.03
N ARG A 525 -6.73 1.86 -34.43
CA ARG A 525 -7.93 2.70 -34.59
C ARG A 525 -8.86 2.10 -35.65
N ASP A 526 -8.36 1.78 -36.83
CA ASP A 526 -9.15 1.22 -37.94
C ASP A 526 -9.84 -0.10 -37.55
N VAL A 527 -9.14 -0.99 -36.82
CA VAL A 527 -9.72 -2.24 -36.30
C VAL A 527 -10.80 -1.96 -35.25
N SER A 528 -10.59 -0.98 -34.38
CA SER A 528 -11.58 -0.57 -33.37
C SER A 528 -12.82 0.13 -33.96
N ASP A 529 -12.68 0.74 -35.14
CA ASP A 529 -13.78 1.38 -35.87
C ASP A 529 -14.62 0.35 -36.67
N GLY A 530 -14.08 -0.83 -36.96
CA GLY A 530 -14.69 -1.85 -37.83
C GLY A 530 -15.31 -3.09 -37.15
N HIS A 531 -15.09 -3.35 -35.86
CA HIS A 531 -15.50 -4.60 -35.19
C HIS A 531 -16.18 -4.40 -33.82
N ILE A 532 -17.16 -5.27 -33.51
CA ILE A 532 -17.71 -5.50 -32.15
C ILE A 532 -16.87 -6.62 -31.50
N GLY A 533 -15.62 -6.32 -31.13
CA GLY A 533 -14.66 -7.29 -30.54
C GLY A 533 -14.26 -6.93 -29.10
N ALA A 534 -13.23 -7.61 -28.56
CA ALA A 534 -12.71 -7.39 -27.20
C ALA A 534 -12.07 -5.99 -26.97
N ILE A 535 -11.72 -5.28 -28.05
CA ILE A 535 -11.10 -3.96 -28.02
C ILE A 535 -12.19 -2.89 -28.13
N ASN A 536 -12.51 -2.24 -27.01
CA ASN A 536 -13.59 -1.25 -26.94
C ASN A 536 -13.17 0.09 -27.57
N ARG A 537 -13.84 0.49 -28.65
CA ARG A 537 -13.63 1.76 -29.38
C ARG A 537 -13.53 3.01 -28.50
N SER A 538 -14.47 3.20 -27.55
CA SER A 538 -14.49 4.38 -26.68
C SER A 538 -13.28 4.40 -25.75
N HIS A 539 -12.86 3.23 -25.27
CA HIS A 539 -11.67 3.08 -24.44
C HIS A 539 -10.39 3.35 -25.26
N THR A 540 -10.28 2.75 -26.44
CA THR A 540 -9.11 2.92 -27.33
C THR A 540 -8.91 4.37 -27.74
N MET A 541 -9.97 5.10 -28.11
CA MET A 541 -9.85 6.52 -28.48
C MET A 541 -9.38 7.39 -27.32
N LYS A 542 -9.90 7.18 -26.11
CA LYS A 542 -9.46 7.90 -24.90
C LYS A 542 -7.99 7.61 -24.55
N LYS A 543 -7.55 6.36 -24.76
CA LYS A 543 -6.15 5.94 -24.61
C LYS A 543 -5.24 6.63 -25.64
N ILE A 544 -5.67 6.76 -26.90
CA ILE A 544 -4.91 7.50 -27.93
C ILE A 544 -4.75 8.98 -27.55
N GLU A 545 -5.83 9.64 -27.12
CA GLU A 545 -5.78 11.03 -26.68
C GLU A 545 -4.80 11.22 -25.51
N THR A 546 -4.88 10.37 -24.50
CA THR A 546 -3.98 10.39 -23.34
C THR A 546 -2.53 10.18 -23.75
N ALA A 547 -2.27 9.24 -24.66
CA ALA A 547 -0.93 8.93 -25.12
C ALA A 547 -0.30 10.05 -25.94
N ASN A 548 -1.10 10.75 -26.77
CA ASN A 548 -0.63 11.92 -27.52
C ASN A 548 -0.25 13.08 -26.60
N ILE A 549 -0.99 13.30 -25.50
CA ILE A 549 -0.62 14.30 -24.49
C ILE A 549 0.74 13.98 -23.86
N LEU A 550 0.98 12.70 -23.53
CA LEU A 550 2.28 12.26 -22.98
C LEU A 550 3.42 12.44 -23.98
N LEU A 551 3.20 12.08 -25.25
CA LEU A 551 4.17 12.27 -26.33
C LEU A 551 4.55 13.75 -26.57
N ASP A 552 3.60 14.66 -26.38
CA ASP A 552 3.85 16.10 -26.53
C ASP A 552 4.57 16.69 -25.31
N HIS A 553 4.34 16.15 -24.11
CA HIS A 553 4.97 16.63 -22.87
C HIS A 553 6.47 16.31 -22.78
N ASP A 554 6.92 15.17 -23.30
CA ASP A 554 8.33 14.77 -23.34
C ASP A 554 9.14 15.49 -24.45
N ALA A 555 8.49 16.27 -25.32
CA ALA A 555 9.17 17.04 -26.37
C ALA A 555 9.69 18.40 -25.88
N ASP A 556 9.19 18.88 -24.74
CA ASP A 556 9.52 20.19 -24.15
C ASP A 556 10.48 20.10 -22.94
N ALA A 557 10.90 18.88 -22.55
CA ALA A 557 11.87 18.59 -21.48
C ALA A 557 13.21 18.11 -22.08
#